data_AF-A0A2G5BAT8-F1
#
_entry.id   AF-A0A2G5BAT8-F1
#
_cell.length_a   1.000
_cell.length_b   1.000
_cell.length_c   1.000
_cell.angle_alpha   90.00
_cell.angle_beta   90.00
_cell.angle_gamma   90.00
#
_symmetry.space_group_name_H-M   'P 1'
#
loop_
_entity.id
_entity.type
_entity.pdbx_description
1 polymer ?
#
loop_
_entity_poly.entity_id
_entity_poly.type
_entity_poly.pdbx_seq_one_letter_code
_entity_poly.pdbx_strand_id
1 'polypeptide(L)'
;SADEKAEGLLPYAAPLPLDPRRVVSHRNAVAGVRRIISHPTDLESTALVAAFGLDVFFTRLSPSGVFDQLAPTFSKANLVITTLALAFGCLLARPMVRRKLTNRAW
;
A
#
# COMPACT_ATOMS: atom_id res chain seq x y z
N SER A 1 21.10 -17.11 -15.66
CA SER A 1 20.59 -17.02 -17.04
C SER A 1 19.98 -15.65 -17.30
N ALA A 2 19.76 -15.25 -18.56
CA ALA A 2 18.98 -14.05 -18.88
C ALA A 2 17.53 -14.16 -18.36
N ASP A 3 16.97 -15.37 -18.32
CA ASP A 3 15.61 -15.66 -17.85
C ASP A 3 15.45 -15.41 -16.34
N GLU A 4 16.41 -15.85 -15.53
CA GLU A 4 16.41 -15.62 -14.07
C GLU A 4 16.44 -14.12 -13.72
N LYS A 5 17.08 -13.31 -14.56
CA LYS A 5 17.10 -11.85 -14.42
C LYS A 5 15.76 -11.22 -14.84
N ALA A 6 15.07 -11.80 -15.83
CA ALA A 6 13.74 -11.35 -16.23
C ALA A 6 12.68 -11.65 -15.16
N GLU A 7 12.84 -12.75 -14.40
CA GLU A 7 11.96 -13.12 -13.28
C GLU A 7 12.23 -12.32 -11.99
N GLY A 8 13.32 -11.55 -11.92
CA GLY A 8 13.69 -10.78 -10.74
C GLY A 8 14.17 -11.64 -9.57
N LEU A 9 14.72 -12.83 -9.84
CA LEU A 9 15.23 -13.73 -8.80
C LEU A 9 16.42 -13.10 -8.06
N LEU A 10 16.38 -13.21 -6.73
CA LEU A 10 17.52 -12.82 -5.90
C LEU A 10 18.63 -13.87 -6.03
N PRO A 11 19.90 -13.45 -6.08
CA PRO A 11 21.02 -14.39 -6.06
C PRO A 11 21.01 -15.17 -4.74
N TYR A 12 21.48 -16.41 -4.79
CA TYR A 12 21.57 -17.26 -3.60
C TYR A 12 22.42 -16.58 -2.51
N ALA A 13 21.85 -16.47 -1.32
CA ALA A 13 22.52 -16.03 -0.12
C ALA A 13 22.32 -17.09 0.97
N ALA A 14 23.40 -17.76 1.36
CA ALA A 14 23.38 -18.74 2.45
C ALA A 14 22.98 -18.14 3.82
N PRO A 15 23.49 -16.96 4.22
CA PRO A 15 23.06 -16.35 5.47
C PRO A 15 21.68 -15.68 5.29
N LEU A 16 20.74 -16.02 6.17
CA LEU A 16 19.46 -15.32 6.32
C LEU A 16 19.56 -14.36 7.51
N PRO A 17 19.88 -13.06 7.29
CA PRO A 17 20.00 -12.12 8.38
C PRO A 17 18.64 -11.91 9.07
N LEU A 18 18.64 -11.93 10.39
CA LEU A 18 17.47 -11.58 11.19
C LEU A 18 17.37 -10.06 11.26
N ASP A 19 16.37 -9.49 10.58
CA ASP A 19 16.06 -8.07 10.65
C ASP A 19 15.10 -7.80 11.83
N PRO A 20 15.52 -7.01 12.85
CA PRO A 20 14.66 -6.64 13.97
C PRO A 20 13.36 -5.94 13.54
N ARG A 21 13.35 -5.27 12.38
CA ARG A 21 12.15 -4.58 11.86
C ARG A 21 11.06 -5.55 11.40
N ARG A 22 11.42 -6.81 11.11
CA ARG A 22 10.48 -7.87 10.73
C ARG A 22 9.90 -8.61 11.94
N VAL A 23 10.32 -8.26 13.17
CA VAL A 23 9.80 -8.85 14.40
C VAL A 23 8.44 -8.24 14.71
N VAL A 24 7.39 -9.04 14.54
CA VAL A 24 6.00 -8.60 14.72
C VAL A 24 5.72 -8.21 16.18
N SER A 25 6.25 -8.97 17.13
CA SER A 25 6.09 -8.74 18.58
C SER A 25 7.10 -7.74 19.15
N HIS A 26 7.66 -6.83 18.33
CA HIS A 26 8.72 -5.88 18.69
C HIS A 26 8.59 -5.20 20.07
N ARG A 27 7.36 -4.88 20.51
CA ARG A 27 7.09 -4.23 21.81
C ARG A 27 6.74 -5.21 22.93
N ASN A 28 6.27 -6.41 22.60
CA ASN A 28 5.74 -7.38 23.54
C ASN A 28 6.56 -8.68 23.44
N ALA A 29 7.39 -8.96 24.44
CA ALA A 29 8.02 -10.26 24.54
C ALA A 29 6.97 -11.32 24.87
N VAL A 30 6.79 -12.31 23.98
CA VAL A 30 5.81 -13.38 24.14
C VAL A 30 6.56 -14.65 24.50
N ALA A 31 6.36 -15.17 25.72
CA ALA A 31 7.06 -16.35 26.19
C ALA A 31 6.25 -17.63 25.94
N GLY A 32 6.95 -18.74 25.68
CA GLY A 32 6.35 -20.07 25.66
C GLY A 32 5.27 -20.27 24.59
N VAL A 33 5.41 -19.68 23.40
CA VAL A 33 4.50 -19.88 22.27
C VAL A 33 4.47 -21.37 21.89
N ARG A 34 3.28 -21.97 21.91
CA ARG A 34 3.09 -23.39 21.54
C ARG A 34 2.50 -23.55 20.15
N ARG A 35 1.67 -22.60 19.73
CA ARG A 35 1.01 -22.63 18.42
C ARG A 35 0.82 -21.22 17.90
N ILE A 36 0.93 -21.10 16.57
CA ILE A 36 0.61 -19.90 15.82
C ILE A 36 -0.49 -20.29 14.84
N ILE A 37 -1.57 -19.50 14.82
CA ILE A 37 -2.65 -19.64 13.84
C ILE A 37 -2.73 -18.36 13.02
N SER A 38 -3.05 -18.53 11.74
CA SER A 38 -3.39 -17.43 10.85
C SER A 38 -4.81 -17.61 10.32
N HIS A 39 -5.52 -16.50 10.17
CA HIS A 39 -6.83 -16.46 9.54
C HIS A 39 -6.89 -15.34 8.51
N PRO A 40 -7.56 -15.56 7.35
CA PRO A 40 -7.78 -14.51 6.38
C PRO A 40 -8.73 -13.44 6.95
N THR A 41 -8.63 -12.23 6.41
CA THR A 41 -9.62 -11.17 6.61
C THR A 41 -10.37 -10.90 5.31
N ASP A 42 -11.45 -10.11 5.39
CA ASP A 42 -12.16 -9.63 4.19
C ASP A 42 -11.27 -8.74 3.30
N LEU A 43 -10.24 -8.11 3.89
CA LEU A 43 -9.18 -7.42 3.15
C LEU A 43 -8.14 -8.43 2.69
N GLU A 44 -7.93 -8.54 1.38
CA GLU A 44 -6.99 -9.48 0.76
C GLU A 44 -5.54 -9.20 1.17
N SER A 45 -5.21 -7.93 1.42
CA SER A 45 -3.86 -7.52 1.79
C SER A 45 -3.51 -7.82 3.25
N THR A 46 -4.48 -8.26 4.07
CA THR A 46 -4.28 -8.46 5.50
C THR A 46 -4.61 -9.87 5.99
N ALA A 47 -3.95 -10.29 7.06
CA ALA A 47 -4.18 -11.56 7.74
C ALA A 47 -4.14 -11.34 9.25
N LEU A 48 -4.97 -12.07 9.98
CA LEU A 48 -4.94 -12.10 11.44
C LEU A 48 -3.99 -13.21 11.88
N VAL A 49 -3.07 -12.90 12.78
CA VAL A 49 -2.16 -13.89 13.36
C VAL A 49 -2.28 -13.88 14.87
N ALA A 50 -2.55 -15.06 15.43
CA ALA A 50 -2.58 -15.28 16.86
C ALA A 50 -1.51 -16.30 17.25
N ALA A 51 -0.69 -15.96 18.23
CA ALA A 51 0.24 -16.86 18.88
C ALA A 51 -0.26 -17.14 20.30
N PHE A 52 -0.35 -18.42 20.67
CA PHE A 52 -0.82 -18.82 21.99
C PHE A 52 0.04 -19.93 22.61
N GLY A 53 0.17 -19.89 23.93
CA GLY A 53 1.00 -20.78 24.72
C GLY A 53 0.85 -20.46 26.20
N LEU A 54 1.93 -19.95 26.83
CA LEU A 54 1.82 -19.30 28.15
C LEU A 54 1.11 -17.95 28.03
N ASP A 55 1.58 -17.13 27.08
CA ASP A 55 1.00 -15.84 26.74
C ASP A 55 0.16 -15.93 25.45
N VAL A 56 -0.77 -14.99 25.29
CA VAL A 56 -1.56 -14.83 24.07
C VAL A 56 -1.20 -13.51 23.41
N PHE A 57 -0.78 -13.58 22.15
CA PHE A 57 -0.45 -12.42 21.34
C PHE A 57 -1.27 -12.46 20.05
N PHE A 58 -1.90 -11.34 19.72
CA PHE A 58 -2.74 -11.20 18.54
C PHE A 58 -2.38 -9.93 17.79
N THR A 59 -2.30 -10.04 16.47
CA THR A 59 -1.99 -8.90 15.61
C THR A 59 -2.54 -9.09 14.21
N ARG A 60 -2.70 -7.97 13.49
CA ARG A 60 -2.98 -7.97 12.06
C ARG A 60 -1.68 -7.73 11.30
N LEU A 61 -1.42 -8.56 10.30
CA LEU A 61 -0.26 -8.45 9.43
C LEU A 61 -0.67 -8.15 8.00
N SER A 62 0.19 -7.46 7.27
CA SER A 62 0.05 -7.20 5.84
C SER A 62 1.38 -7.50 5.15
N PRO A 63 1.57 -8.71 4.60
CA PRO A 63 2.85 -9.14 4.03
C PRO A 63 3.28 -8.33 2.81
N SER A 64 2.31 -7.92 1.99
CA SER A 64 2.50 -7.15 0.76
C SER A 64 2.23 -5.65 0.93
N GLY A 65 1.95 -5.19 2.15
CA GLY A 65 1.42 -3.85 2.41
C GLY A 65 -0.07 -3.74 2.09
N VAL A 66 -0.72 -2.72 2.66
CA VAL A 66 -2.18 -2.56 2.64
C VAL A 66 -2.73 -2.02 1.31
N PHE A 67 -2.54 -2.75 0.21
CA PHE A 67 -2.84 -2.27 -1.14
C PHE A 67 -4.34 -2.08 -1.43
N ASP A 68 -5.20 -2.75 -0.68
CA ASP A 68 -6.66 -2.63 -0.75
C ASP A 68 -7.22 -1.53 0.17
N GLN A 69 -6.34 -0.81 0.88
CA GLN A 69 -6.70 0.28 1.76
C GLN A 69 -6.04 1.59 1.33
N LEU A 70 -6.79 2.69 1.36
CA LEU A 70 -6.22 4.01 1.15
C LEU A 70 -5.25 4.35 2.29
N ALA A 71 -4.04 4.76 1.94
CA ALA A 71 -3.02 5.13 2.93
C ALA A 71 -3.57 6.18 3.91
N PRO A 72 -3.31 6.04 5.23
CA PRO A 72 -3.78 7.01 6.23
C PRO A 72 -3.17 8.40 6.04
N THR A 73 -2.00 8.46 5.39
CA THR A 73 -1.27 9.69 5.06
C THR A 73 -1.70 10.32 3.73
N PHE A 74 -2.70 9.76 3.04
CA PHE A 74 -3.15 10.27 1.75
C PHE A 74 -3.81 11.66 1.87
N SER A 75 -3.25 12.65 1.16
CA SER A 75 -3.77 14.03 1.17
C SER A 75 -5.03 14.17 0.33
N LYS A 76 -6.18 13.92 0.96
CA LYS A 76 -7.51 14.17 0.36
C LYS A 76 -7.69 15.64 -0.05
N ALA A 77 -7.11 16.57 0.72
CA ALA A 77 -7.19 18.01 0.42
C ALA A 77 -6.54 18.35 -0.93
N ASN A 78 -5.31 17.87 -1.17
CA ASN A 78 -4.62 18.13 -2.44
C ASN A 78 -5.39 17.55 -3.62
N LEU A 79 -5.96 16.35 -3.47
CA LEU A 79 -6.79 15.74 -4.50
C LEU A 79 -7.98 16.63 -4.86
N VAL A 80 -8.72 17.11 -3.86
CA VAL A 80 -9.90 17.96 -4.08
C VAL A 80 -9.50 19.30 -4.71
N ILE A 81 -8.46 19.96 -4.19
CA ILE A 81 -8.02 21.27 -4.67
C ILE A 81 -7.58 21.20 -6.15
N THR A 82 -6.75 20.23 -6.50
CA THR A 82 -6.26 20.07 -7.88
C THR A 82 -7.38 19.74 -8.86
N THR A 83 -8.32 18.89 -8.44
CA THR A 83 -9.51 18.56 -9.25
C THR A 83 -10.38 19.79 -9.50
N LEU A 84 -10.63 20.60 -8.46
CA LEU A 84 -11.41 21.83 -8.59
C LEU A 84 -10.69 22.89 -9.42
N ALA A 85 -9.39 23.09 -9.22
CA ALA A 85 -8.59 24.02 -9.99
C ALA A 85 -8.60 23.67 -11.48
N LEU A 86 -8.48 22.38 -11.83
CA LEU A 86 -8.56 21.93 -13.20
C LEU A 86 -9.96 22.13 -13.79
N ALA A 87 -11.02 21.80 -13.05
CA ALA A 87 -12.39 22.02 -13.49
C ALA A 87 -12.67 23.50 -13.79
N PHE A 88 -12.24 24.40 -12.90
CA PHE A 88 -12.38 25.83 -13.10
C PHE A 88 -11.55 26.33 -14.29
N GLY A 89 -10.31 25.85 -14.42
CA GLY A 89 -9.46 26.11 -15.59
C GLY A 89 -10.12 25.73 -16.91
N CYS A 90 -10.77 24.56 -16.97
CA CYS A 90 -11.53 24.13 -18.15
C CYS A 90 -12.74 25.03 -18.44
N LEU A 91 -13.47 25.48 -17.42
CA LEU A 91 -14.61 26.38 -17.59
C LEU A 91 -14.20 27.74 -18.14
N LEU A 92 -13.07 28.28 -17.69
CA LEU A 92 -12.52 29.53 -18.22
C LEU A 92 -11.93 29.37 -19.63
N ALA A 93 -11.28 28.24 -19.91
CA ALA A 93 -10.71 27.97 -21.24
C ALA A 93 -11.77 27.74 -22.32
N ARG A 94 -12.94 27.17 -21.98
CA ARG A 94 -14.06 26.90 -22.90
C ARG A 94 -14.46 28.10 -23.78
N PRO A 95 -14.81 29.27 -23.23
CA PRO A 95 -15.19 30.43 -24.04
C PRO A 95 -14.03 30.96 -24.89
N MET A 96 -12.79 30.92 -24.39
CA MET A 96 -11.61 31.36 -25.14
C MET A 96 -11.37 30.48 -26.38
N VAL A 97 -11.49 29.16 -26.23
CA VAL A 97 -11.35 28.21 -27.34
C VAL A 97 -12.49 28.36 -28.33
N ARG A 98 -13.74 28.50 -27.87
CA ARG A 98 -14.90 28.74 -28.75
C ARG A 98 -14.71 29.99 -29.61
N ARG A 99 -14.27 31.10 -29.00
CA ARG A 99 -13.99 32.35 -29.71
C ARG A 99 -12.86 32.19 -30.73
N LYS A 100 -11.78 31.49 -30.38
CA LYS A 100 -10.68 31.20 -31.32
C LYS A 100 -11.12 30.32 -32.50
N LEU A 101 -11.99 29.33 -32.26
CA LEU A 101 -12.51 28.47 -33.33
C LEU A 101 -13.40 29.25 -34.30
N THR A 102 -14.32 30.09 -33.80
CA THR A 102 -15.16 30.95 -34.65
C THR A 102 -14.30 31.90 -35.50
N ASN A 103 -13.32 32.59 -34.90
CA ASN A 103 -12.41 33.50 -35.62
C ASN A 103 -11.48 32.82 -36.64
N ARG A 104 -11.40 31.48 -36.65
CA ARG A 104 -10.55 30.72 -37.56
C ARG A 104 -11.36 30.10 -38.71
N ALA A 105 -12.65 29.90 -38.48
CA ALA A 105 -13.59 29.38 -39.47
C ALA A 105 -14.14 30.48 -40.40
N TRP A 106 -14.12 31.73 -39.94
CA TRP A 106 -14.45 32.95 -40.68
C TRP A 106 -13.18 33.78 -40.86
#